data_AF-A0A7V8XRX1-F1
#
_entry.id   AF-A0A7V8XRX1-F1
#
_cell.length_a   1.000
_cell.length_b   1.000
_cell.length_c   1.000
_cell.angle_alpha   90.00
_cell.angle_beta   90.00
_cell.angle_gamma   90.00
#
_symmetry.space_group_name_H-M   'P 1'
#
loop_
_entity.id
_entity.type
_entity.pdbx_description
1 polymer ?
#
loop_
_entity_poly.entity_id
_entity_poly.type
_entity_poly.pdbx_seq_one_letter_code
_entity_poly.pdbx_strand_id
1 'polypeptide(L)' 'MKTTIDIPEKLLRSVVRHSKAKTKREAVLAAMEEYDRRRRMRDLSARLGKSDTFMTLEELMALRKAEMKE' A
#
# COMPACT_ATOMS: atom_id res chain seq x y z
N MET A 1 7.05 -17.89 -8.91
CA MET A 1 8.42 -18.31 -9.23
C MET A 1 9.13 -18.77 -7.96
N LYS A 2 9.96 -19.81 -8.00
CA LYS A 2 10.81 -20.20 -6.87
C LYS A 2 12.18 -19.58 -7.08
N THR A 3 12.67 -18.85 -6.08
CA THR A 3 13.95 -18.13 -6.14
C THR A 3 14.76 -18.49 -4.90
N THR A 4 16.06 -18.72 -5.08
CA THR A 4 17.00 -18.95 -3.97
C THR A 4 17.71 -17.63 -3.69
N ILE A 5 17.61 -17.15 -2.46
CA ILE A 5 18.23 -15.92 -1.99
C ILE A 5 18.88 -16.18 -0.65
N ASP A 6 20.04 -15.58 -0.40
CA ASP A 6 20.70 -15.65 0.90
C ASP A 6 20.11 -14.58 1.83
N ILE A 7 19.61 -15.02 2.99
CA ILE A 7 18.98 -14.14 3.98
C ILE A 7 19.66 -14.40 5.33
N PRO A 8 20.20 -13.37 6.00
CA PRO A 8 20.75 -13.51 7.34
C PRO A 8 19.73 -14.12 8.31
N GLU A 9 20.09 -15.22 8.97
CA GLU A 9 19.17 -15.95 9.85
C GLU A 9 18.65 -15.08 11.02
N LYS A 10 19.45 -14.13 11.50
CA LYS A 10 19.01 -13.13 12.50
C LYS A 10 17.83 -12.30 11.99
N LEU A 11 17.92 -11.81 10.75
CA LEU A 11 16.87 -11.02 10.11
C LEU A 11 15.61 -11.87 9.93
N LEU A 12 15.76 -13.10 9.42
CA LEU A 12 14.63 -14.00 9.20
C LEU A 12 13.87 -14.31 10.50
N ARG A 13 14.59 -14.55 11.60
CA ARG A 13 13.99 -14.74 12.93
C ARG A 13 13.20 -13.52 13.40
N SER A 14 13.75 -12.31 13.21
CA SER A 14 13.05 -11.07 13.55
C SER A 14 11.76 -10.91 12.73
N VAL A 15 11.81 -11.21 11.43
CA VAL A 15 10.63 -11.10 10.55
C VAL A 15 9.56 -12.10 10.97
N VAL A 16 9.91 -13.37 11.23
CA VAL A 16 8.95 -14.38 11.73
C VAL A 16 8.32 -13.94 13.04
N ARG A 17 9.10 -13.39 13.97
CA ARG A 17 8.60 -12.88 15.26
C ARG A 17 7.61 -11.72 15.07
N HIS A 18 7.91 -10.78 14.17
CA HIS A 18 7.06 -9.62 13.93
C HIS A 18 5.79 -9.96 13.14
N SER A 19 5.89 -10.86 12.17
CA SER A 19 4.75 -11.28 11.34
C SER A 19 3.86 -12.32 12.01
N LYS A 20 4.33 -12.98 13.08
CA LYS A 20 3.67 -14.14 13.73
C LYS A 20 3.39 -15.29 12.74
N ALA A 21 4.14 -15.35 11.64
CA ALA A 21 3.96 -16.36 10.61
C ALA A 21 4.37 -17.75 11.11
N LYS A 22 3.70 -18.79 10.60
CA LYS A 22 4.00 -20.18 10.96
C LYS A 22 5.21 -20.71 10.19
N THR A 23 5.48 -20.16 9.01
CA THR A 23 6.59 -20.60 8.15
C THR A 23 7.53 -19.46 7.76
N LYS A 24 8.79 -19.81 7.47
CA LYS A 24 9.81 -18.87 6.93
C LYS A 24 9.32 -18.20 5.64
N ARG A 25 8.59 -18.93 4.78
CA ARG A 25 8.03 -18.42 3.53
C ARG A 25 6.96 -17.36 3.76
N GLU A 26 5.98 -17.66 4.62
CA GLU A 26 4.92 -16.71 4.97
C GLU A 26 5.48 -15.42 5.56
N ALA A 27 6.50 -15.52 6.41
CA ALA A 27 7.15 -14.37 7.01
C ALA A 27 7.76 -13.43 5.95
N VAL A 28 8.44 -14.01 4.95
CA VAL A 28 9.05 -13.26 3.85
C VAL A 28 7.96 -12.63 2.97
N LEU A 29 6.90 -13.36 2.63
CA LEU A 29 5.79 -12.83 1.84
C LEU A 29 5.11 -11.65 2.54
N ALA A 30 4.78 -11.79 3.82
CA ALA A 30 4.18 -10.72 4.60
C ALA A 30 5.08 -9.47 4.69
N ALA A 31 6.39 -9.65 4.82
CA ALA A 31 7.34 -8.54 4.83
C ALA A 31 7.40 -7.82 3.47
N MET A 32 7.36 -8.56 2.36
CA MET A 32 7.34 -7.98 1.01
C MET A 32 6.05 -7.22 0.73
N GLU A 33 4.89 -7.78 1.10
CA GLU A 33 3.60 -7.11 0.94
C GLU A 33 3.52 -5.82 1.76
N GLU A 34 3.98 -5.85 3.00
CA GLU A 34 4.01 -4.66 3.85
C GLU A 34 4.98 -3.59 3.33
N TYR A 35 6.14 -4.00 2.79
CA TYR A 35 7.08 -3.09 2.14
C TYR A 35 6.43 -2.39 0.93
N ASP A 36 5.80 -3.16 0.05
CA ASP A 36 5.12 -2.61 -1.13
C ASP A 36 3.96 -1.69 -0.73
N ARG A 37 3.15 -2.09 0.24
CA ARG A 37 2.04 -1.28 0.77
C ARG A 37 2.53 0.08 1.26
N ARG A 38 3.63 0.13 2.03
CA ARG A 38 4.22 1.39 2.51
C ARG A 38 4.75 2.25 1.38
N ARG A 39 5.36 1.64 0.36
CA ARG A 39 5.85 2.34 -0.83
C ARG A 39 4.69 2.98 -1.59
N ARG A 40 3.62 2.23 -1.86
CA ARG A 40 2.41 2.74 -2.51
C ARG A 40 1.76 3.87 -1.73
N MET A 41 1.64 3.74 -0.41
CA MET A 41 1.10 4.81 0.43
C MET A 41 1.95 6.08 0.37
N ARG A 42 3.28 5.96 0.44
CA ARG A 42 4.18 7.12 0.30
C ARG A 42 4.03 7.77 -1.07
N ASP A 43 4.01 6.97 -2.13
CA ASP A 43 3.94 7.48 -3.49
C ASP A 43 2.56 8.15 -3.74
N LEU A 44 1.49 7.64 -3.14
CA LEU A 44 0.17 8.28 -3.13
C LEU A 44 0.19 9.62 -2.38
N SER A 45 0.77 9.66 -1.18
CA SER A 45 0.91 10.91 -0.42
C SER A 45 1.73 11.96 -1.18
N ALA A 46 2.78 11.57 -1.89
CA ALA A 46 3.60 12.47 -2.70
C ALA A 46 2.87 13.06 -3.93
N ARG A 47 1.77 12.44 -4.33
CA ARG A 47 0.88 12.87 -5.43
C ARG A 47 -0.34 13.66 -4.94
N LEU A 48 -0.54 13.78 -3.62
CA LEU A 48 -1.63 14.57 -3.06
C LEU A 48 -1.51 16.03 -3.54
N GLY A 49 -2.60 16.56 -4.10
CA GLY A 49 -2.65 17.94 -4.63
C GLY A 49 -1.99 18.16 -5.99
N LYS A 50 -1.48 17.11 -6.66
CA LYS A 50 -0.88 17.19 -8.01
C LYS A 50 -1.75 16.55 -9.10
N SER A 51 -3.00 16.24 -8.78
CA SER A 51 -3.89 15.53 -9.69
C SER A 51 -4.74 16.54 -10.46
N ASP A 52 -4.35 16.85 -11.69
CA ASP A 52 -5.06 17.80 -12.56
C ASP A 52 -6.33 17.20 -13.20
N THR A 53 -6.54 15.89 -13.02
CA THR A 53 -7.65 15.13 -13.62
C THR A 53 -8.80 14.85 -12.64
N PHE A 54 -8.63 15.17 -11.36
CA PHE A 54 -9.65 14.90 -10.35
C PHE A 54 -10.51 16.14 -10.13
N MET A 55 -11.83 15.96 -10.05
CA MET A 55 -12.73 17.07 -9.77
C MET A 55 -12.49 17.65 -8.37
N THR A 56 -12.61 18.96 -8.26
CA THR A 56 -12.52 19.65 -6.97
C THR A 56 -13.79 19.41 -6.14
N LEU A 57 -13.72 19.72 -4.83
CA LEU A 57 -14.89 19.62 -3.95
C LEU A 57 -16.06 20.49 -4.44
N GLU A 58 -15.75 21.67 -4.98
CA GLU A 58 -16.75 22.61 -5.51
C GLU A 58 -17.46 22.03 -6.74
N GLU A 59 -16.70 21.45 -7.67
CA GLU A 59 -17.22 20.77 -8.85
C GLU A 59 -18.11 19.59 -8.48
N LEU A 60 -17.70 18.76 -7.51
CA LEU A 60 -18.51 17.65 -7.01
C LEU A 60 -19.83 18.12 -6.38
N MET A 61 -19.78 19.21 -5.60
CA MET A 61 -20.96 19.80 -4.97
C MET A 61 -21.92 20.41 -6.01
N ALA A 62 -21.39 21.00 -7.07
CA ALA A 62 -22.20 21.52 -8.17
C ALA A 62 -22.94 20.39 -8.91
N LEU A 63 -22.25 19.27 -9.21
CA LEU A 63 -22.86 18.08 -9.84
C LEU A 63 -23.99 17.51 -8.99
N ARG A 64 -23.76 17.30 -7.68
CA ARG A 64 -24.79 16.78 -6.77
C ARG A 64 -26.01 17.69 -6.64
N LYS A 65 -25.80 19.01 -6.67
CA LYS A 65 -26.91 19.98 -6.66
C LYS A 65 -27.69 20.00 -7.97
N ALA A 66 -27.05 19.70 -9.09
CA ALA A 66 -27.70 19.56 -10.39
C ALA A 66 -28.58 18.30 -10.43
N GLU A 67 -28.06 17.15 -9.96
CA GLU A 67 -28.80 15.89 -9.87
C GLU A 67 -30.03 15.96 -8.94
N MET A 68 -29.97 16.75 -7.86
CA MET A 68 -31.07 16.92 -6.91
C MET A 68 -32.18 17.89 -7.40
N LYS A 69 -31.97 18.56 -8.53
CA LYS A 69 -32.93 19.50 -9.13
C LYS A 69 -33.73 18.90 -10.30
N GLU A 70 -33.38 17.69 -10.74
CA GLU A 70 -34.20 16.84 -11.61
C GLU A 70 -35.13 15.94 -10.78
#